data_AF-A0A3P3EBH0-F1
#
_entry.id   AF-A0A3P3EBH0-F1
#
_cell.length_a   1.000
_cell.length_b   1.000
_cell.length_c   1.000
_cell.angle_alpha   90.00
_cell.angle_beta   90.00
_cell.angle_gamma   90.00
#
_symmetry.space_group_name_H-M   'P 1'
#
loop_
_entity.id
_entity.type
_entity.pdbx_description
1 polymer ?
#
loop_
_entity_poly.entity_id
_entity_poly.type
_entity_poly.pdbx_seq_one_letter_code
_entity_poly.pdbx_strand_id
1 'polypeptide(L)'
;MSDLKAPGSASTRAVERALDESKQAKKTVEEAADELAVVHVVLDKGISEDVRTDDLDRAIEQTDQIEKKLSKSVDLLEKVAEALETESNRKAS
;
A
#
# COMPACT_ATOMS: atom_id res chain seq x y z
N MET A 1 -2.34 -39.61 -23.16
CA MET A 1 -2.75 -38.21 -22.96
C MET A 1 -2.74 -37.99 -21.46
N SER A 2 -1.64 -37.46 -20.94
CA SER A 2 -1.38 -37.41 -19.50
C SER A 2 -1.17 -35.96 -19.10
N ASP A 3 -2.27 -35.23 -18.89
CA ASP A 3 -2.23 -33.91 -18.28
C ASP A 3 -3.40 -33.78 -17.30
N LEU A 4 -3.39 -34.63 -16.27
CA LEU A 4 -4.13 -34.34 -15.05
C LEU A 4 -3.39 -33.20 -14.33
N LYS A 5 -3.66 -31.96 -14.73
CA LYS A 5 -3.27 -30.78 -13.95
C LYS A 5 -4.10 -30.81 -12.66
N ALA A 6 -3.49 -31.32 -11.60
CA ALA A 6 -4.11 -31.41 -10.29
C ALA A 6 -4.66 -30.02 -9.88
N PRO A 7 -5.93 -29.92 -9.41
CA PRO A 7 -6.57 -28.66 -9.08
C PRO A 7 -5.80 -27.82 -8.03
N GLY A 8 -4.91 -28.44 -7.24
CA GLY A 8 -4.02 -27.75 -6.31
C GLY A 8 -2.97 -26.84 -6.98
N SER A 9 -2.39 -27.23 -8.12
CA SER A 9 -1.29 -26.48 -8.78
C SER A 9 -1.74 -25.18 -9.47
N ALA A 10 -3.01 -25.08 -9.85
CA ALA A 10 -3.59 -23.86 -10.38
C ALA A 10 -3.93 -22.86 -9.25
N SER A 11 -4.34 -23.38 -8.09
CA SER A 11 -4.67 -22.56 -6.91
C SER A 11 -3.42 -22.00 -6.23
N THR A 12 -2.33 -22.76 -6.10
CA THR A 12 -1.06 -22.25 -5.54
C THR A 12 -0.48 -21.12 -6.39
N ARG A 13 -0.46 -21.26 -7.72
CA ARG A 13 0.00 -20.19 -8.63
C ARG A 13 -0.84 -18.92 -8.55
N ALA A 14 -2.14 -19.04 -8.30
CA ALA A 14 -3.00 -17.88 -8.11
C ALA A 14 -2.70 -17.15 -6.80
N VAL A 15 -2.38 -17.89 -5.72
CA VAL A 15 -1.98 -17.32 -4.43
C VAL A 15 -0.61 -16.65 -4.51
N GLU A 16 0.36 -17.28 -5.16
CA GLU A 16 1.70 -16.69 -5.40
C GLU A 16 1.59 -15.38 -6.19
N ARG A 17 0.80 -15.37 -7.27
CA ARG A 17 0.55 -14.17 -8.05
C ARG A 17 -0.12 -13.06 -7.22
N ALA A 18 -1.13 -13.40 -6.42
CA ALA A 18 -1.79 -12.43 -5.54
C ALA A 18 -0.83 -11.87 -4.49
N LEU A 19 0.11 -12.69 -4.00
CA LEU A 19 1.16 -12.26 -3.06
C LEU A 19 2.11 -11.25 -3.71
N ASP A 20 2.57 -11.52 -4.93
CA ASP A 20 3.44 -10.61 -5.68
C ASP A 20 2.73 -9.30 -6.01
N GLU A 21 1.47 -9.35 -6.45
CA GLU A 21 0.64 -8.17 -6.69
C GLU A 21 0.43 -7.35 -5.41
N SER A 22 0.20 -8.01 -4.26
CA SER A 22 0.05 -7.34 -2.96
C SER A 22 1.35 -6.66 -2.51
N LYS A 23 2.51 -7.32 -2.71
CA LYS A 23 3.83 -6.73 -2.41
C LYS A 23 4.13 -5.52 -3.28
N GLN A 24 3.81 -5.60 -4.57
CA GLN A 24 3.98 -4.48 -5.50
C GLN A 24 3.08 -3.30 -5.12
N ALA A 25 1.80 -3.56 -4.82
CA ALA A 25 0.87 -2.55 -4.37
C ALA A 25 1.33 -1.89 -3.06
N LYS A 26 1.82 -2.68 -2.08
CA LYS A 26 2.37 -2.16 -0.82
C LYS A 26 3.47 -1.15 -1.10
N LYS A 27 4.46 -1.53 -1.92
CA LYS A 27 5.59 -0.67 -2.28
C LYS A 27 5.14 0.63 -2.95
N THR A 28 4.22 0.56 -3.91
CA THR A 28 3.71 1.77 -4.58
C THR A 28 2.98 2.70 -3.62
N VAL A 29 2.22 2.16 -2.67
CA VAL A 29 1.53 2.97 -1.66
C VAL A 29 2.52 3.57 -0.66
N GLU A 30 3.56 2.85 -0.26
CA GLU A 30 4.66 3.38 0.56
C GLU A 30 5.36 4.55 -0.13
N GLU A 31 5.77 4.38 -1.39
CA GLU A 31 6.42 5.44 -2.16
C GLU A 31 5.52 6.69 -2.28
N ALA A 32 4.22 6.50 -2.55
CA ALA A 32 3.27 7.61 -2.61
C ALA A 32 3.07 8.30 -1.24
N ALA A 33 3.12 7.55 -0.14
CA ALA A 33 3.03 8.11 1.20
C ALA A 33 4.27 8.95 1.53
N ASP A 34 5.46 8.46 1.18
CA ASP A 34 6.73 9.16 1.39
C ASP A 34 6.81 10.45 0.56
N GLU A 35 6.41 10.40 -0.72
CA GLU A 35 6.34 11.59 -1.57
C GLU A 35 5.37 12.64 -1.02
N LEU A 36 4.21 12.19 -0.53
CA LEU A 36 3.22 13.09 0.05
C LEU A 36 3.71 13.74 1.35
N ALA A 37 4.41 12.99 2.20
CA ALA A 37 5.06 13.48 3.42
C ALA A 37 6.01 14.64 3.14
N VAL A 38 6.79 14.56 2.06
CA VAL A 38 7.67 15.66 1.64
C VAL A 38 6.85 16.89 1.23
N VAL A 39 5.80 16.71 0.43
CA VAL A 39 4.93 17.81 -0.02
C VAL A 39 4.25 18.48 1.17
N HIS A 40 3.71 17.71 2.11
CA HIS A 40 3.05 18.20 3.31
C HIS A 40 4.00 19.04 4.17
N VAL A 41 5.22 18.55 4.41
CA VAL A 41 6.24 19.30 5.17
C VAL A 41 6.61 20.61 4.47
N VAL A 42 6.71 20.62 3.13
CA VAL A 42 7.00 21.85 2.38
C VAL A 42 5.83 22.84 2.47
N LEU A 43 4.59 22.38 2.37
CA LEU A 43 3.41 23.25 2.52
C LEU A 43 3.28 23.78 3.95
N ASP A 44 3.52 22.93 4.95
CA ASP A 44 3.39 23.27 6.37
C ASP A 44 4.59 24.03 6.95
N LYS A 45 5.76 24.05 6.31
CA LYS A 45 6.94 24.76 6.86
C LYS A 45 7.57 25.74 5.89
N GLY A 46 7.27 25.63 4.61
CA GLY A 46 7.80 26.49 3.56
C GLY A 46 7.07 27.82 3.41
N ILE A 47 5.90 27.97 4.03
CA ILE A 47 5.09 29.19 3.98
C ILE A 47 4.81 29.64 5.41
N SER A 48 5.19 30.88 5.76
CA SER A 48 4.94 31.43 7.09
C SER A 48 3.43 31.53 7.35
N GLU A 49 2.99 31.18 8.56
CA GLU A 49 1.57 31.16 8.95
C GLU A 49 0.86 32.51 8.74
N ASP A 50 1.59 33.63 8.90
CA ASP A 50 1.08 34.99 8.73
C ASP A 50 0.70 35.37 7.28
N VAL A 51 1.16 34.59 6.30
CA VAL A 51 0.85 34.78 4.88
C VAL A 51 0.08 33.61 4.26
N ARG A 52 -0.33 32.63 5.06
CA ARG A 52 -1.19 31.53 4.59
C ARG A 52 -2.60 32.02 4.34
N THR A 53 -3.24 31.40 3.36
CA THR A 53 -4.67 31.57 3.11
C THR A 53 -5.45 30.42 3.75
N ASP A 54 -6.72 30.64 4.08
CA ASP A 54 -7.60 29.59 4.60
C ASP A 54 -7.65 28.34 3.70
N ASP A 55 -7.54 28.54 2.38
CA ASP A 55 -7.48 27.45 1.40
C ASP A 55 -6.19 26.62 1.51
N LEU A 56 -5.06 27.26 1.84
CA LEU A 56 -3.79 26.57 2.05
C LEU A 56 -3.81 25.74 3.34
N ASP A 57 -4.33 26.28 4.44
CA ASP A 57 -4.47 25.53 5.69
C ASP A 57 -5.39 24.31 5.51
N ARG A 58 -6.46 24.47 4.73
CA ARG A 58 -7.34 23.35 4.37
C ARG A 58 -6.62 22.30 3.51
N ALA A 59 -5.76 22.74 2.58
CA ALA A 59 -4.98 21.82 1.76
C ALA A 59 -3.94 21.04 2.58
N ILE A 60 -3.30 21.68 3.57
CA ILE A 60 -2.39 21.04 4.53
C ILE A 60 -3.12 19.95 5.32
N GLU A 61 -4.26 20.29 5.94
CA GLU A 61 -5.08 19.33 6.69
C GLU A 61 -5.57 18.16 5.81
N GLN A 62 -5.99 18.43 4.57
CA GLN A 62 -6.37 17.38 3.63
C GLN A 62 -5.20 16.45 3.29
N THR A 63 -4.00 17.01 3.16
CA THR A 63 -2.78 16.26 2.85
C THR A 63 -2.40 15.33 4.02
N ASP A 64 -2.44 15.83 5.25
CA ASP A 64 -2.23 15.03 6.47
C ASP A 64 -3.22 13.85 6.56
N GLN A 65 -4.49 14.08 6.23
CA GLN A 65 -5.50 13.00 6.24
C GLN A 65 -5.25 11.95 5.15
N ILE A 66 -4.71 12.35 3.99
CA ILE A 66 -4.37 11.42 2.91
C ILE A 66 -3.14 10.59 3.30
N GLU A 67 -2.11 11.19 3.90
CA GLU A 67 -0.95 10.47 4.45
C GLU A 67 -1.39 9.37 5.42
N LYS A 68 -2.21 9.73 6.41
CA LYS A 68 -2.74 8.77 7.39
C LYS A 68 -3.51 7.62 6.74
N LYS A 69 -4.21 7.86 5.62
CA LYS A 69 -4.91 6.81 4.87
C LYS A 69 -3.95 5.93 4.07
N LEU A 70 -2.91 6.51 3.48
CA LEU A 70 -1.88 5.77 2.76
C LEU A 70 -1.11 4.86 3.72
N SER A 71 -0.64 5.37 4.87
CA SER A 71 0.03 4.54 5.87
C SER A 71 -0.83 3.37 6.35
N LYS A 72 -2.12 3.61 6.63
CA LYS A 72 -3.06 2.51 6.96
C LYS A 72 -3.23 1.50 5.83
N SER A 73 -3.14 1.95 4.57
CA SER A 73 -3.26 1.08 3.41
C SER A 73 -2.03 0.19 3.27
N VAL A 74 -0.84 0.71 3.58
CA VAL A 74 0.41 -0.08 3.69
C VAL A 74 0.25 -1.18 4.73
N ASP A 75 -0.21 -0.85 5.94
CA ASP A 75 -0.42 -1.84 7.03
C ASP A 75 -1.41 -2.94 6.63
N LEU A 76 -2.46 -2.60 5.89
CA LEU A 76 -3.45 -3.56 5.40
C LEU A 76 -2.86 -4.46 4.31
N LEU A 77 -2.09 -3.90 3.38
CA LEU A 77 -1.44 -4.65 2.32
C LEU A 77 -0.36 -5.60 2.86
N GLU A 78 0.33 -5.22 3.93
CA GLU A 78 1.24 -6.09 4.66
C GLU A 78 0.51 -7.30 5.27
N LYS A 79 -0.60 -7.07 5.99
CA LYS A 79 -1.42 -8.15 6.55
C LYS A 79 -1.95 -9.11 5.48
N VAL A 80 -2.36 -8.57 4.34
CA VAL A 80 -2.82 -9.39 3.20
C VAL A 80 -1.67 -10.22 2.63
N ALA A 81 -0.48 -9.63 2.46
CA ALA A 81 0.69 -10.36 2.01
C ALA A 81 1.09 -11.49 2.98
N GLU A 82 1.11 -11.24 4.30
CA GLU A 82 1.37 -12.27 5.32
C GLU A 82 0.35 -13.42 5.29
N ALA A 83 -0.93 -13.08 5.13
CA ALA A 83 -1.99 -14.09 5.03
C ALA A 83 -1.86 -14.95 3.76
N LEU A 84 -1.52 -14.33 2.63
CA LEU A 84 -1.27 -15.02 1.36
C LEU A 84 -0.03 -15.92 1.43
N GLU A 85 1.04 -15.47 2.09
CA GLU A 85 2.24 -16.28 2.32
C GLU A 85 1.96 -17.51 3.19
N THR A 86 1.20 -17.32 4.27
CA THR A 86 0.76 -18.43 5.15
C THR A 86 -0.06 -19.47 4.37
N GLU A 87 -0.98 -19.01 3.52
CA GLU A 87 -1.83 -19.91 2.74
C GLU A 87 -1.06 -20.60 1.60
N SER A 88 -0.08 -19.92 1.00
CA SER A 88 0.83 -20.53 0.02
C SER A 88 1.63 -21.68 0.65
N ASN A 89 2.22 -21.45 1.83
CA ASN A 89 2.98 -22.45 2.57
C ASN A 89 2.13 -23.66 2.98
N ARG A 90 0.86 -23.41 3.38
CA ARG A 90 -0.09 -24.49 3.69
C ARG A 90 -0.40 -25.35 2.45
N LYS A 91 -0.57 -24.75 1.27
CA LYS A 91 -0.86 -25.48 0.03
C LYS A 91 0.36 -26.18 -0.58
N ALA A 92 1.57 -25.79 -0.17
CA ALA A 92 2.82 -26.39 -0.61
C ALA A 92 3.30 -27.57 0.27
N SER A 93 2.71 -27.74 1.46
CA SER A 93 2.98 -28.85 2.41
C SER A 93 2.04 -30.03 2.19
#